data_AF-A0A259STX6-F1
#
_entry.id   AF-A0A259STX6-F1
#
_cell.length_a   1.000
_cell.length_b   1.000
_cell.length_c   1.000
_cell.angle_alpha   90.00
_cell.angle_beta   90.00
_cell.angle_gamma   90.00
#
_symmetry.space_group_name_H-M   'P 1'
#
loop_
_entity.id
_entity.type
_entity.pdbx_description
1 polymer ?
#
loop_
_entity_poly.entity_id
_entity_poly.type
_entity_poly.pdbx_seq_one_letter_code
_entity_poly.pdbx_strand_id
1 'polypeptide(L)'
;MSRTRTLFAALGVTAMAGATALALAPVSSPPPAAATVVPFAAQAPDSAFTSQADAGGAAIACQRPAPDNRVSTTIHCYTPDQLRAHYGLGPLASSNDGAGQTIVLVDAYGSPTAADDLNFFAQTFGGPTPDFESATPLGMPDYKNPTGKGVGQSGPNSAAGWAGEANLDVQ
;
A
#
# COMPACT_ATOMS: atom_id res chain seq x y z
N MET A 1 -44.38 -56.28 -10.04
CA MET A 1 -45.74 -56.63 -10.50
C MET A 1 -46.50 -55.32 -10.67
N SER A 2 -46.75 -54.86 -11.90
CA SER A 2 -48.06 -54.98 -12.59
C SER A 2 -49.13 -54.12 -11.91
N ARG A 3 -49.90 -53.20 -12.51
CA ARG A 3 -50.26 -52.76 -13.87
C ARG A 3 -51.12 -51.48 -13.64
N THR A 4 -50.92 -50.37 -14.35
CA THR A 4 -51.68 -49.94 -15.55
C THR A 4 -53.02 -49.18 -15.30
N ARG A 5 -52.99 -47.89 -15.66
CA ARG A 5 -53.98 -47.00 -16.36
C ARG A 5 -55.43 -46.90 -15.85
N THR A 6 -55.97 -45.68 -15.80
CA THR A 6 -56.86 -45.14 -16.86
C THR A 6 -57.13 -43.64 -16.70
N LEU A 7 -57.22 -42.95 -17.84
CA LEU A 7 -57.63 -41.55 -18.00
C LEU A 7 -59.16 -41.44 -17.92
N PHE A 8 -59.66 -40.36 -17.33
CA PHE A 8 -60.98 -39.81 -17.62
C PHE A 8 -60.83 -38.36 -18.07
N ALA A 9 -61.33 -38.08 -19.27
CA ALA A 9 -61.56 -36.74 -19.78
C ALA A 9 -62.91 -36.24 -19.25
N ALA A 10 -62.98 -34.98 -18.83
CA ALA A 10 -64.23 -34.24 -18.82
C ALA A 10 -63.95 -32.73 -18.96
N LEU A 11 -64.57 -32.17 -19.99
CA LEU A 11 -64.70 -30.75 -20.30
C LEU A 11 -65.32 -29.98 -19.12
N GLY A 12 -65.00 -28.69 -18.97
CA GLY A 12 -65.94 -27.80 -18.31
C GLY A 12 -65.44 -26.42 -17.93
N VAL A 13 -65.83 -25.44 -18.76
CA VAL A 13 -66.13 -24.05 -18.40
C VAL A 13 -64.96 -23.09 -18.18
N THR A 14 -64.73 -22.29 -19.23
CA THR A 14 -64.01 -21.02 -19.22
C THR A 14 -64.76 -19.97 -18.41
N ALA A 15 -64.19 -19.52 -17.30
CA ALA A 15 -64.50 -18.24 -16.68
C ALA A 15 -63.31 -17.29 -16.93
N MET A 16 -63.52 -16.26 -17.75
CA MET A 16 -62.54 -15.18 -17.93
C MET A 16 -62.47 -14.35 -16.65
N ALA A 17 -61.46 -14.61 -15.81
CA ALA A 17 -61.00 -13.66 -14.81
C ALA A 17 -59.90 -12.80 -15.46
N GLY A 18 -60.18 -11.51 -15.62
CA GLY A 18 -59.19 -10.53 -16.11
C GLY A 18 -58.07 -10.37 -15.08
N ALA A 19 -56.91 -10.96 -15.36
CA ALA A 19 -55.68 -10.69 -14.65
C ALA A 19 -54.99 -9.50 -15.32
N THR A 20 -55.02 -8.33 -14.68
CA THR A 20 -54.13 -7.22 -15.01
C THR A 20 -52.71 -7.60 -14.60
N ALA A 21 -51.93 -8.09 -15.56
CA ALA A 21 -50.50 -8.31 -15.38
C ALA A 21 -49.80 -6.95 -15.22
N LEU A 22 -49.35 -6.65 -14.00
CA LEU A 22 -48.47 -5.52 -13.74
C LEU A 22 -47.09 -5.88 -14.31
N ALA A 23 -46.75 -5.31 -15.47
CA ALA A 23 -45.44 -5.49 -16.09
C ALA A 23 -44.38 -4.77 -15.23
N LEU A 24 -43.60 -5.53 -14.47
CA LEU A 24 -42.36 -5.05 -13.85
C LEU A 24 -41.35 -4.82 -14.98
N ALA A 25 -41.06 -3.55 -15.28
CA ALA A 25 -39.97 -3.21 -16.17
C ALA A 25 -38.64 -3.64 -15.51
N PRO A 26 -37.71 -4.29 -16.25
CA PRO A 26 -36.40 -4.61 -15.70
C PRO A 26 -35.67 -3.30 -15.39
N VAL A 27 -35.31 -3.12 -14.12
CA VAL A 27 -34.48 -1.99 -13.68
C VAL A 27 -33.06 -2.30 -14.16
N SER A 28 -32.62 -1.63 -15.23
CA SER A 28 -31.24 -1.75 -15.68
C SER A 28 -30.33 -1.05 -14.67
N SER A 29 -29.57 -1.81 -13.89
CA SER A 29 -28.51 -1.23 -13.07
C SER A 29 -27.49 -0.56 -13.98
N PRO A 30 -27.10 0.71 -13.74
CA PRO A 30 -26.03 1.32 -14.50
C PRO A 30 -24.74 0.49 -14.33
N PRO A 31 -23.91 0.37 -15.37
CA PRO A 31 -22.62 -0.30 -15.24
C PRO A 31 -21.81 0.37 -14.14
N PRO A 32 -21.02 -0.38 -13.34
CA PRO A 32 -20.17 0.20 -12.33
C PRO A 32 -19.24 1.21 -13.03
N ALA A 33 -19.29 2.47 -12.57
CA ALA A 33 -18.37 3.48 -13.03
C ALA A 33 -16.95 3.00 -12.68
N ALA A 34 -16.12 2.78 -13.69
CA ALA A 34 -14.72 2.46 -13.47
C ALA A 34 -14.05 3.66 -12.78
N ALA A 35 -13.76 3.53 -11.48
CA ALA A 35 -12.96 4.51 -10.77
C ALA A 35 -11.58 4.54 -11.45
N THR A 36 -11.22 5.69 -12.01
CA THR A 36 -9.87 5.89 -12.52
C THR A 36 -8.98 6.11 -11.30
N VAL A 37 -8.18 5.09 -10.95
CA VAL A 37 -7.15 5.24 -9.92
C VAL A 37 -6.11 6.19 -10.49
N VAL A 38 -6.05 7.40 -9.96
CA VAL A 38 -4.96 8.33 -10.24
C VAL A 38 -3.91 8.08 -9.16
N PRO A 39 -2.79 7.40 -9.47
CA PRO A 39 -1.76 7.19 -8.46
C PRO A 39 -1.21 8.55 -8.04
N PHE A 40 -1.27 8.85 -6.74
CA PHE A 40 -0.59 9.99 -6.12
C PHE A 40 0.72 9.52 -5.50
N ALA A 41 1.53 8.80 -6.27
CA ALA A 41 2.91 8.51 -5.89
C ALA A 41 3.77 9.69 -6.35
N ALA A 42 4.14 10.57 -5.42
CA ALA A 42 5.05 11.68 -5.69
C ALA A 42 6.43 11.30 -5.15
N GLN A 43 7.26 10.68 -5.99
CA GLN A 43 8.69 10.57 -5.67
C GLN A 43 9.30 11.97 -5.81
N ALA A 44 9.95 12.47 -4.76
CA ALA A 44 10.76 13.67 -4.89
C ALA A 44 11.75 13.46 -6.04
N PRO A 45 11.78 14.34 -7.06
CA PRO A 45 12.60 14.09 -8.23
C PRO A 45 14.07 14.02 -7.79
N ASP A 46 14.79 13.00 -8.24
CA ASP A 46 16.23 12.84 -7.91
C ASP A 46 17.06 14.07 -8.31
N SER A 47 16.55 14.90 -9.23
CA SER A 47 17.11 16.21 -9.58
C SER A 47 17.14 17.22 -8.42
N ALA A 48 16.40 16.96 -7.34
CA ALA A 48 16.46 17.77 -6.13
C ALA A 48 17.71 17.49 -5.28
N PHE A 49 18.49 16.46 -5.61
CA PHE A 49 19.76 16.13 -4.98
C PHE A 49 20.91 16.23 -5.99
N THR A 50 21.93 17.03 -5.66
CA THR A 50 23.10 17.28 -6.50
C THR A 50 24.40 17.01 -5.73
N SER A 51 25.54 17.04 -6.42
CA SER A 51 26.83 16.95 -5.71
C SER A 51 27.05 18.19 -4.85
N GLN A 52 27.82 18.06 -3.76
CA GLN A 52 28.12 19.22 -2.92
C GLN A 52 28.86 20.33 -3.68
N ALA A 53 29.68 19.97 -4.67
CA ALA A 53 30.38 20.93 -5.52
C ALA A 53 29.40 21.75 -6.39
N ASP A 54 28.35 21.09 -6.90
CA ASP A 54 27.34 21.71 -7.76
C ASP A 54 26.34 22.57 -7.00
N ALA A 55 26.27 22.47 -5.67
CA ALA A 55 25.43 23.33 -4.83
C ALA A 55 25.91 24.79 -4.79
N GLY A 56 27.10 25.10 -5.35
CA GLY A 56 27.55 26.48 -5.57
C GLY A 56 27.69 27.33 -4.31
N GLY A 57 27.87 26.70 -3.14
CA GLY A 57 27.96 27.38 -1.85
C GLY A 57 26.61 27.80 -1.25
N ALA A 58 25.48 27.40 -1.85
CA ALA A 58 24.17 27.58 -1.24
C ALA A 58 24.06 26.83 0.09
N ALA A 59 23.19 27.30 0.99
CA ALA A 59 22.92 26.63 2.25
C ALA A 59 22.35 25.22 1.97
N ILE A 60 22.96 24.22 2.60
CA ILE A 60 22.50 22.83 2.48
C ILE A 60 21.28 22.64 3.38
N ALA A 61 20.16 22.26 2.77
CA ALA A 61 18.88 22.00 3.44
C ALA A 61 18.77 20.54 3.88
N CYS A 62 19.32 19.62 3.09
CA CYS A 62 19.46 18.21 3.42
C CYS A 62 20.73 17.64 2.81
N GLN A 63 21.37 16.71 3.53
CA GLN A 63 22.44 15.89 3.01
C GLN A 63 22.07 14.41 3.16
N ARG A 64 22.17 13.65 2.07
CA ARG A 64 22.06 12.20 2.13
C ARG A 64 23.33 11.61 2.75
N PRO A 65 23.21 10.61 3.64
CA PRO A 65 24.36 9.94 4.22
C PRO A 65 25.17 9.18 3.15
N ALA A 66 26.37 8.76 3.52
CA ALA A 66 27.21 7.91 2.67
C ALA A 66 26.48 6.58 2.33
N PRO A 67 26.73 5.99 1.15
CA PRO A 67 27.71 6.43 0.15
C PRO A 67 27.20 7.50 -0.83
N ASP A 68 25.90 7.84 -0.81
CA ASP A 68 25.30 8.78 -1.78
C ASP A 68 25.94 10.18 -1.66
N ASN A 69 26.01 10.73 -0.45
CA ASN A 69 26.64 12.03 -0.15
C ASN A 69 26.13 13.24 -0.96
N ARG A 70 25.08 13.09 -1.77
CA ARG A 70 24.43 14.21 -2.46
C ARG A 70 23.66 15.11 -1.48
N VAL A 71 23.52 16.36 -1.85
CA VAL A 71 22.88 17.41 -1.06
C VAL A 71 21.69 18.00 -1.79
N SER A 72 20.71 18.48 -1.02
CA SER A 72 19.63 19.32 -1.51
C SER A 72 19.69 20.70 -0.87
N THR A 73 19.38 21.72 -1.66
CA THR A 73 19.23 23.11 -1.21
C THR A 73 17.77 23.53 -1.09
N THR A 74 16.84 22.65 -1.47
CA THR A 74 15.39 22.91 -1.49
C THR A 74 14.57 21.88 -0.71
N ILE A 75 15.05 20.64 -0.63
CA ILE A 75 14.44 19.60 0.21
C ILE A 75 15.12 19.61 1.57
N HIS A 76 14.32 19.68 2.62
CA HIS A 76 14.75 19.59 4.00
C HIS A 76 14.57 18.15 4.49
N CYS A 77 15.56 17.64 5.24
CA CYS A 77 15.46 16.36 5.91
C CYS A 77 15.20 16.59 7.40
N TYR A 78 14.27 15.82 7.96
CA TYR A 78 13.85 15.92 9.34
C TYR A 78 14.10 14.61 10.06
N THR A 79 14.63 14.70 11.27
CA THR A 79 14.75 13.56 12.19
C THR A 79 13.40 13.28 12.86
N PRO A 80 13.20 12.08 13.43
CA PRO A 80 11.98 11.75 14.16
C PRO A 80 11.68 12.74 15.28
N ASP A 81 12.67 13.15 16.07
CA ASP A 81 12.47 14.12 17.16
C ASP A 81 12.10 15.52 16.66
N GLN A 82 12.61 15.95 15.50
CA GLN A 82 12.16 17.20 14.87
C GLN A 82 10.71 17.12 14.43
N LEU A 83 10.27 15.99 13.86
CA LEU A 83 8.88 15.77 13.49
C LEU A 83 7.98 15.73 14.73
N ARG A 84 8.38 14.99 15.77
CA ARG A 84 7.67 14.92 17.05
C ARG A 84 7.48 16.32 17.65
N ALA A 85 8.58 17.08 17.77
CA ALA A 85 8.52 18.45 18.29
C ALA A 85 7.62 19.35 17.44
N HIS A 86 7.67 19.24 16.11
CA HIS A 86 6.80 20.00 15.20
C HIS A 86 5.31 19.73 15.44
N TYR A 87 4.95 18.47 15.68
CA TYR A 87 3.58 18.06 15.98
C TYR A 87 3.20 18.16 17.47
N GLY A 88 4.02 18.83 18.29
CA GLY A 88 3.75 19.03 19.71
C GLY A 88 3.86 17.76 20.56
N LEU A 89 4.50 16.71 20.03
CA LEU A 89 4.85 15.51 20.77
C LEU A 89 6.14 15.75 21.56
N GLY A 90 6.17 15.35 22.83
CA GLY A 90 7.40 15.36 23.63
C GLY A 90 8.46 14.40 23.07
N PRO A 91 9.72 14.48 23.54
CA PRO A 91 10.76 13.52 23.15
C PRO A 91 10.30 12.09 23.36
N LEU A 92 10.70 11.16 22.48
CA LEU A 92 10.27 9.76 22.55
C LEU A 92 10.54 9.16 23.94
N ALA A 93 11.75 9.41 24.48
CA ALA A 93 12.21 8.97 25.80
C ALA A 93 11.37 9.49 26.98
N SER A 94 10.51 10.49 26.77
CA SER A 94 9.67 11.11 27.81
C SER A 94 8.19 10.73 27.67
N SER A 95 7.83 9.74 26.83
CA SER A 95 6.46 9.58 26.34
C SER A 95 6.03 8.14 26.00
N ASN A 96 4.79 8.05 25.49
CA ASN A 96 4.08 6.92 24.89
C ASN A 96 4.82 6.39 23.64
N ASP A 97 5.90 5.63 23.87
CA ASP A 97 6.77 5.01 22.87
C ASP A 97 6.13 3.83 22.11
N GLY A 98 4.89 3.49 22.44
CA GLY A 98 4.18 2.36 21.84
C GLY A 98 4.47 1.03 22.51
N ALA A 99 5.18 1.00 23.65
CA ALA A 99 5.46 -0.23 24.38
C ALA A 99 4.17 -1.03 24.67
N GLY A 100 4.21 -2.32 24.34
CA GLY A 100 3.07 -3.24 24.50
C GLY A 100 1.97 -3.10 23.44
N GLN A 101 2.18 -2.30 22.39
CA GLN A 101 1.29 -2.23 21.23
C GLN A 101 1.87 -3.01 20.04
N THR A 102 0.99 -3.53 19.20
CA THR A 102 1.34 -4.10 17.90
C THR A 102 0.83 -3.18 16.81
N ILE A 103 1.72 -2.70 15.94
CA ILE A 103 1.39 -1.92 14.76
C ILE A 103 1.47 -2.84 13.54
N VAL A 104 0.41 -2.88 12.74
CA VAL A 104 0.36 -3.69 11.51
C VAL A 104 0.39 -2.76 10.31
N LEU A 105 1.40 -2.95 9.46
CA LEU A 105 1.57 -2.23 8.20
C LEU A 105 1.26 -3.19 7.04
N VAL A 106 0.57 -2.69 6.02
CA VAL A 106 0.25 -3.45 4.81
C VAL A 106 0.95 -2.79 3.64
N ASP A 107 2.04 -3.41 3.21
CA ASP A 107 2.83 -2.99 2.05
C ASP A 107 2.53 -3.89 0.83
N ALA A 108 2.74 -3.37 -0.38
CA ALA A 108 2.55 -4.11 -1.61
C ALA A 108 3.52 -5.30 -1.77
N TYR A 109 4.73 -5.20 -1.23
CA TYR A 109 5.78 -6.22 -1.37
C TYR A 109 6.54 -6.47 -0.07
N GLY A 110 6.93 -5.40 0.64
CA GLY A 110 7.90 -5.46 1.72
C GLY A 110 9.35 -5.25 1.25
N SER A 111 10.29 -5.61 2.12
CA SER A 111 11.73 -5.45 1.88
C SER A 111 12.53 -6.60 2.49
N PRO A 112 13.59 -7.08 1.81
CA PRO A 112 14.47 -8.12 2.36
C PRO A 112 15.37 -7.60 3.49
N THR A 113 15.47 -6.28 3.70
CA THR A 113 16.32 -5.65 4.72
C THR A 113 15.53 -4.86 5.77
N ALA A 114 14.19 -4.92 5.76
CA ALA A 114 13.34 -4.12 6.66
C ALA A 114 13.74 -4.22 8.14
N ALA A 115 14.04 -5.42 8.63
CA ALA A 115 14.44 -5.64 10.02
C ALA A 115 15.79 -4.96 10.35
N ASP A 116 16.77 -5.07 9.45
CA ASP A 116 18.10 -4.48 9.62
C ASP A 116 18.02 -2.94 9.53
N ASP A 117 17.25 -2.43 8.58
CA ASP A 117 17.06 -0.98 8.39
C ASP A 117 16.29 -0.34 9.56
N LEU A 118 15.26 -1.02 10.07
CA LEU A 118 14.54 -0.59 11.27
C LEU A 118 15.44 -0.55 12.50
N ASN A 119 16.26 -1.58 12.71
CA ASN A 119 17.21 -1.61 13.80
C ASN A 119 18.27 -0.51 13.67
N PHE A 120 18.78 -0.29 12.45
CA PHE A 120 19.72 0.79 12.18
C PHE A 120 19.10 2.16 12.44
N PHE A 121 17.86 2.38 12.03
CA PHE A 121 17.11 3.62 12.27
C PHE A 121 16.90 3.88 13.77
N ALA A 122 16.42 2.88 14.50
CA ALA A 122 16.19 2.99 15.95
C ALA A 122 17.49 3.38 16.67
N GLN A 123 18.61 2.73 16.34
CA GLN A 123 19.92 3.06 16.92
C GLN A 123 20.40 4.46 16.51
N THR A 124 20.24 4.82 15.24
CA THR A 124 20.68 6.12 14.70
C THR A 124 19.98 7.29 15.39
N PHE A 125 18.69 7.14 15.71
CA PHE A 125 17.89 8.19 16.34
C PHE A 125 17.63 7.97 17.83
N GLY A 126 18.30 7.00 18.46
CA GLY A 126 18.23 6.76 19.90
C GLY A 126 16.88 6.25 20.42
N GLY A 127 16.10 5.60 19.56
CA GLY A 127 14.84 4.93 19.91
C GLY A 127 15.02 3.47 20.32
N PRO A 128 14.00 2.84 20.93
CA PRO A 128 14.00 1.40 21.17
C PRO A 128 13.88 0.64 19.84
N THR A 129 14.62 -0.46 19.68
CA THR A 129 14.42 -1.37 18.55
C THR A 129 13.13 -2.17 18.80
N PRO A 130 12.11 -2.07 17.93
CA PRO A 130 10.87 -2.83 18.09
C PRO A 130 11.07 -4.31 17.70
N ASP A 131 10.22 -5.18 18.25
CA ASP A 131 10.06 -6.54 17.74
C ASP A 131 9.42 -6.47 16.34
N PHE A 132 10.06 -7.09 15.35
CA PHE A 132 9.63 -7.03 13.95
C PHE A 132 9.32 -8.42 13.38
N GLU A 133 8.17 -8.53 12.73
CA GLU A 133 7.76 -9.72 11.98
C GLU A 133 7.28 -9.30 10.58
N SER A 134 7.76 -10.01 9.56
CA SER A 134 7.27 -9.86 8.19
C SER A 134 6.45 -11.07 7.78
N ALA A 135 5.23 -10.83 7.29
CA ALA A 135 4.33 -11.87 6.82
C ALA A 135 4.05 -11.68 5.32
N THR A 136 4.39 -12.68 4.51
CA THR A 136 4.18 -12.66 3.05
C THR A 136 3.20 -13.76 2.64
N PRO A 137 1.88 -13.57 2.86
CA PRO A 137 0.89 -14.63 2.66
C PRO A 137 0.78 -15.11 1.19
N LEU A 138 1.21 -14.28 0.24
CA LEU A 138 1.25 -14.60 -1.20
C LEU A 138 2.66 -15.00 -1.68
N GLY A 139 3.61 -15.18 -0.76
CA GLY A 139 5.03 -15.39 -1.04
C GLY A 139 5.83 -14.09 -1.17
N MET A 140 7.12 -14.14 -0.81
CA MET A 140 8.04 -13.01 -0.94
C MET A 140 8.52 -12.88 -2.40
N PRO A 141 8.60 -11.65 -2.95
CA PRO A 141 9.21 -11.44 -4.27
C PRO A 141 10.66 -11.91 -4.34
N ASP A 142 11.12 -12.34 -5.53
CA ASP A 142 12.54 -12.59 -5.77
C ASP A 142 13.26 -11.26 -6.08
N TYR A 143 13.96 -10.72 -5.08
CA TYR A 143 14.77 -9.51 -5.21
C TYR A 143 16.09 -9.74 -5.95
N LYS A 144 16.53 -10.99 -6.14
CA LYS A 144 17.79 -11.35 -6.81
C LYS A 144 17.60 -11.56 -8.30
N ASN A 145 16.52 -12.24 -8.69
CA ASN A 145 16.17 -12.50 -10.08
C ASN A 145 14.72 -12.07 -10.35
N PRO A 146 14.48 -10.76 -10.53
CA PRO A 146 13.13 -10.27 -10.81
C PRO A 146 12.56 -10.99 -12.04
N THR A 147 11.37 -11.57 -11.89
CA THR A 147 10.72 -12.37 -12.93
C THR A 147 10.11 -11.47 -14.02
N GLY A 148 10.92 -11.08 -15.00
CA GLY A 148 10.48 -10.42 -16.23
C GLY A 148 11.30 -9.21 -16.67
N LYS A 149 10.99 -8.66 -17.84
CA LYS A 149 11.65 -7.47 -18.44
C LYS A 149 10.94 -6.16 -18.05
N GLY A 150 10.40 -6.07 -16.84
CA GLY A 150 9.44 -5.03 -16.49
C GLY A 150 10.08 -3.70 -16.08
N VAL A 151 9.98 -2.68 -16.94
CA VAL A 151 9.97 -1.25 -16.57
C VAL A 151 8.62 -0.83 -15.96
N GLY A 152 7.90 -1.78 -15.35
CA GLY A 152 6.53 -1.58 -14.87
C GLY A 152 6.49 -0.88 -13.53
N GLN A 153 5.47 -0.04 -13.32
CA GLN A 153 5.16 0.59 -12.03
C GLN A 153 4.57 -0.42 -11.01
N SER A 154 4.28 -1.65 -11.43
CA SER A 154 3.71 -2.74 -10.62
C SER A 154 4.14 -4.14 -11.12
N GLY A 155 3.89 -5.16 -10.30
CA GLY A 155 4.26 -6.57 -10.52
C GLY A 155 5.57 -6.98 -9.81
N PRO A 156 5.99 -8.27 -9.90
CA PRO A 156 7.15 -8.78 -9.16
C PRO A 156 8.46 -8.05 -9.45
N ASN A 157 8.61 -7.46 -10.64
CA ASN A 157 9.80 -6.71 -11.04
C ASN A 157 9.91 -5.33 -10.39
N SER A 158 8.83 -4.80 -9.82
CA SER A 158 8.80 -3.49 -9.16
C SER A 158 9.14 -3.59 -7.67
N ALA A 159 9.19 -4.79 -7.10
CA ALA A 159 9.39 -5.01 -5.66
C ALA A 159 10.68 -4.33 -5.13
N ALA A 160 11.77 -4.39 -5.90
CA ALA A 160 13.02 -3.71 -5.53
C ALA A 160 12.88 -2.17 -5.48
N GLY A 161 12.05 -1.58 -6.36
CA GLY A 161 11.78 -0.14 -6.35
C GLY A 161 10.89 0.29 -5.17
N TRP A 162 10.03 -0.61 -4.69
CA TRP A 162 9.15 -0.38 -3.54
C TRP A 162 9.80 -0.75 -2.19
N ALA A 163 10.90 -1.50 -2.17
CA ALA A 163 11.58 -1.86 -0.92
C ALA A 163 12.00 -0.64 -0.08
N GLY A 164 12.34 0.47 -0.74
CA GLY A 164 12.63 1.73 -0.06
C GLY A 164 11.42 2.32 0.65
N GLU A 165 10.22 2.18 0.09
CA GLU A 165 8.95 2.58 0.72
C GLU A 165 8.63 1.68 1.91
N ALA A 166 8.71 0.36 1.72
CA ALA A 166 8.48 -0.60 2.81
C ALA A 166 9.42 -0.39 4.00
N ASN A 167 10.67 -0.01 3.72
CA ASN A 167 11.64 0.36 4.74
C ASN A 167 11.29 1.68 5.43
N LEU A 168 10.76 2.66 4.69
CA LEU A 168 10.33 3.94 5.22
C LEU A 168 9.12 3.78 6.15
N ASP A 169 8.17 2.90 5.81
CA ASP A 169 6.96 2.68 6.59
C ASP A 169 7.23 2.11 7.98
N VAL A 170 8.27 1.29 8.13
CA VAL A 170 8.62 0.66 9.40
C VAL A 170 9.48 1.54 10.31
N GLN A 171 10.12 2.57 9.77
CA GLN A 171 11.03 3.52 10.45
C GLN A 171 10.25 4.65 11.13
#